data_AF-A0A511ZM06-F1
#
_entry.id   AF-A0A511ZM06-F1
#
_cell.length_a   1.000
_cell.length_b   1.000
_cell.length_c   1.000
_cell.angle_alpha   90.00
_cell.angle_beta   90.00
_cell.angle_gamma   90.00
#
_symmetry.space_group_name_H-M   'P 1'
#
loop_
_entity.id
_entity.type
_entity.pdbx_description
1 polymer ?
#
loop_
_entity_poly.entity_id
_entity_poly.type
_entity_poly.pdbx_seq_one_letter_code
_entity_poly.pdbx_strand_id
1 'polypeptide(L)'
;MKRHISILFLVLSILFISACGNNDDSHEAEYETTKKMVIDILQTEEGKEALKDLLADKELQELLVIESDEVKETVTKAISSEESKENWKKMFQDPEFIQTYAKSISGEQKNLMKDLMHDSQFQEQMIEILKNPEVDKQILSILTSQAFRAHLEKTIQETLQSPLFQEKINKALEEAAKKDSSGGSSEESNQNSSNGDENSDDSSS
;
A
#
# COMPACT_ATOMS: atom_id res chain seq x y z
N MET A 1 53.61 -99.37 -16.22
CA MET A 1 52.20 -98.91 -16.10
C MET A 1 51.84 -98.33 -14.72
N LYS A 2 52.25 -98.94 -13.58
CA LYS A 2 51.89 -98.45 -12.23
C LYS A 2 52.46 -97.06 -11.83
N ARG A 3 53.65 -96.66 -12.33
CA ARG A 3 54.25 -95.33 -12.06
C ARG A 3 53.56 -94.17 -12.81
N HIS A 4 53.04 -94.41 -14.01
CA HIS A 4 52.35 -93.37 -14.79
C HIS A 4 50.91 -93.13 -14.30
N ILE A 5 50.23 -94.18 -13.79
CA ILE A 5 48.93 -94.05 -13.12
C ILE A 5 49.01 -93.15 -11.88
N SER A 6 50.08 -93.26 -11.09
CA SER A 6 50.26 -92.48 -9.86
C SER A 6 50.53 -90.99 -10.13
N ILE A 7 51.21 -90.67 -11.24
CA ILE A 7 51.49 -89.28 -11.65
C ILE A 7 50.24 -88.63 -12.25
N LEU A 8 49.46 -89.39 -13.03
CA LEU A 8 48.17 -88.92 -13.57
C LEU A 8 47.16 -88.59 -12.46
N PHE A 9 47.13 -89.41 -11.39
CA PHE A 9 46.25 -89.18 -10.23
C PHE A 9 46.68 -87.95 -9.40
N LEU A 10 47.99 -87.70 -9.28
CA LEU A 10 48.53 -86.52 -8.59
C LEU A 10 48.21 -85.21 -9.35
N VAL A 11 48.32 -85.22 -10.68
CA VAL A 11 48.02 -84.05 -11.52
C VAL A 11 46.51 -83.75 -11.56
N LEU A 12 45.68 -84.80 -11.58
CA LEU A 12 44.22 -84.65 -11.51
C LEU A 12 43.77 -84.06 -10.16
N SER A 13 44.43 -84.42 -9.06
CA SER A 13 44.12 -83.89 -7.72
C SER A 13 44.48 -82.41 -7.54
N ILE A 14 45.42 -81.87 -8.33
CA ILE A 14 45.80 -80.45 -8.31
C ILE A 14 44.80 -79.60 -9.11
N LEU A 15 44.19 -80.17 -10.16
CA LEU A 15 43.18 -79.48 -10.99
C LEU A 15 41.83 -79.29 -10.28
N PHE A 16 41.48 -80.14 -9.31
CA PHE A 16 40.22 -80.03 -8.57
C PHE A 16 40.21 -78.97 -7.46
N ILE A 17 41.37 -78.46 -7.03
CA ILE A 17 41.44 -77.46 -5.93
C ILE A 17 41.18 -76.03 -6.41
N SER A 18 41.30 -75.75 -7.72
CA SER A 18 41.06 -74.40 -8.28
C SER A 18 39.61 -74.11 -8.66
N ALA A 19 38.65 -74.99 -8.33
CA ALA A 19 37.26 -74.89 -8.80
C ALA A 19 36.21 -74.85 -7.67
N CYS A 20 36.57 -74.47 -6.44
CA CYS A 20 35.62 -74.34 -5.34
C CYS A 20 35.84 -73.01 -4.60
N GLY A 21 34.97 -72.02 -4.88
CA GLY A 21 34.99 -70.71 -4.24
C GLY A 21 33.78 -69.89 -4.64
N ASN A 22 32.63 -70.22 -4.04
CA ASN A 22 31.39 -69.45 -4.08
C ASN A 22 31.61 -68.15 -3.31
N ASN A 23 31.66 -66.99 -3.96
CA ASN A 23 31.95 -65.70 -3.33
C ASN A 23 30.86 -64.67 -3.66
N ASP A 24 29.61 -64.91 -3.22
CA ASP A 24 28.63 -63.81 -3.09
C ASP A 24 29.00 -62.89 -1.90
N ASP A 25 29.78 -63.38 -0.93
CA ASP A 25 30.26 -62.59 0.23
C ASP A 25 31.38 -61.58 -0.09
N SER A 26 32.08 -61.71 -1.23
CA SER A 26 33.13 -60.74 -1.61
C SER A 26 32.57 -59.44 -2.14
N HIS A 27 31.40 -59.47 -2.79
CA HIS A 27 30.79 -58.27 -3.38
C HIS A 27 30.19 -57.33 -2.32
N GLU A 28 29.67 -57.86 -1.21
CA GLU A 28 29.10 -57.05 -0.13
C GLU A 28 30.18 -56.42 0.76
N ALA A 29 31.28 -57.15 1.00
CA ALA A 29 32.47 -56.62 1.66
C ALA A 29 33.21 -55.55 0.82
N GLU A 30 33.28 -55.73 -0.49
CA GLU A 30 33.80 -54.71 -1.43
C GLU A 30 32.89 -53.48 -1.50
N TYR A 31 31.57 -53.66 -1.43
CA TYR A 31 30.60 -52.57 -1.41
C TYR A 31 30.73 -51.70 -0.14
N GLU A 32 30.78 -52.31 1.04
CA GLU A 32 30.97 -51.56 2.29
C GLU A 32 32.36 -50.90 2.35
N THR A 33 33.38 -51.54 1.80
CA THR A 33 34.73 -50.94 1.68
C THR A 33 34.73 -49.75 0.72
N THR A 34 34.04 -49.85 -0.43
CA THR A 34 33.93 -48.77 -1.41
C THR A 34 33.10 -47.61 -0.87
N LYS A 35 31.99 -47.90 -0.20
CA LYS A 35 31.16 -46.90 0.48
C LYS A 35 31.94 -46.13 1.54
N LYS A 36 32.73 -46.83 2.36
CA LYS A 36 33.60 -46.19 3.35
C LYS A 36 34.66 -45.33 2.69
N MET A 37 35.28 -45.82 1.61
CA MET A 37 36.24 -45.03 0.83
C MET A 37 35.62 -43.76 0.24
N VAL A 38 34.39 -43.82 -0.29
CA VAL A 38 33.69 -42.65 -0.83
C VAL A 38 33.34 -41.66 0.27
N ILE A 39 32.87 -42.13 1.44
CA ILE A 39 32.61 -41.27 2.61
C ILE A 39 33.89 -40.59 3.07
N ASP A 40 34.99 -41.34 3.14
CA ASP A 40 36.30 -40.81 3.56
C ASP A 40 36.80 -39.76 2.55
N ILE A 41 36.67 -40.00 1.24
CA ILE A 41 37.00 -39.02 0.17
C ILE A 41 36.17 -37.74 0.30
N LEU A 42 34.86 -37.85 0.57
CA LEU A 42 34.00 -36.66 0.76
C LEU A 42 34.36 -35.88 2.03
N GLN A 43 34.94 -36.55 3.03
CA GLN A 43 35.37 -35.94 4.28
C GLN A 43 36.80 -35.39 4.25
N THR A 44 37.62 -35.76 3.25
CA THR A 44 38.96 -35.18 3.10
C THR A 44 38.89 -33.71 2.70
N GLU A 45 39.99 -33.00 2.90
CA GLU A 45 40.07 -31.59 2.54
C GLU A 45 39.94 -31.39 1.02
N GLU A 46 40.46 -32.31 0.21
CA GLU A 46 40.31 -32.31 -1.24
C GLU A 46 38.85 -32.54 -1.67
N GLY A 47 38.12 -33.43 -0.99
CA GLY A 47 36.69 -33.65 -1.25
C GLY A 47 35.84 -32.44 -0.90
N LYS A 48 36.12 -31.79 0.24
CA LYS A 48 35.46 -30.53 0.62
C LYS A 48 35.80 -29.39 -0.33
N GLU A 49 37.04 -29.31 -0.81
CA GLU A 49 37.49 -28.30 -1.76
C GLU A 49 36.85 -28.50 -3.14
N ALA A 50 36.81 -29.73 -3.64
CA ALA A 50 36.10 -30.06 -4.88
C ALA A 50 34.59 -29.78 -4.78
N LEU A 51 33.97 -30.04 -3.62
CA LEU A 51 32.57 -29.67 -3.37
C LEU A 51 32.38 -28.15 -3.30
N LYS A 52 33.31 -27.40 -2.71
CA LYS A 52 33.28 -25.93 -2.70
C LYS A 52 33.42 -25.34 -4.10
N ASP A 53 34.32 -25.89 -4.92
CA ASP A 53 34.52 -25.47 -6.31
C ASP A 53 33.28 -25.76 -7.16
N LEU A 54 32.67 -26.92 -6.94
CA LEU A 54 31.42 -27.31 -7.60
C LEU A 54 30.24 -26.42 -7.16
N LEU A 55 30.16 -26.06 -5.87
CA LEU A 55 29.19 -25.10 -5.33
C LEU A 55 29.52 -23.64 -5.69
N ALA A 56 30.71 -23.34 -6.19
CA ALA A 56 31.07 -22.02 -6.72
C ALA A 56 30.61 -21.84 -8.17
N ASP A 57 30.20 -22.93 -8.83
CA ASP A 57 29.59 -22.86 -10.15
C ASP A 57 28.21 -22.18 -10.07
N LYS A 58 28.01 -21.15 -10.90
CA LYS A 58 26.79 -20.32 -10.89
C LYS A 58 25.54 -21.12 -11.25
N GLU A 59 25.64 -22.10 -12.14
CA GLU A 59 24.50 -22.93 -12.56
C GLU A 59 24.04 -23.84 -11.42
N LEU A 60 24.98 -24.35 -10.62
CA LEU A 60 24.67 -25.17 -9.44
C LEU A 60 24.18 -24.34 -8.25
N GLN A 61 24.69 -23.12 -8.06
CA GLN A 61 24.19 -22.20 -7.04
C GLN A 61 22.73 -21.84 -7.27
N GLU A 62 22.35 -21.53 -8.51
CA GLU A 62 20.97 -21.15 -8.85
C GLU A 62 19.99 -22.31 -8.60
N LEU A 63 20.40 -23.54 -8.93
CA LEU A 63 19.60 -24.75 -8.72
C LEU A 63 19.44 -25.11 -7.23
N LEU A 64 20.45 -24.88 -6.39
CA LEU A 64 20.44 -25.26 -4.98
C LEU A 64 19.83 -24.22 -4.03
N VAL A 65 19.94 -22.92 -4.36
CA VAL A 65 19.64 -21.83 -3.42
C VAL A 65 18.17 -21.38 -3.46
N ILE A 66 17.41 -21.70 -4.51
CA ILE A 66 16.07 -21.09 -4.72
C ILE A 66 14.90 -22.05 -4.42
N GLU A 67 15.10 -23.37 -4.48
CA GLU A 67 13.97 -24.33 -4.45
C GLU A 67 13.68 -24.96 -3.08
N SER A 68 14.38 -24.60 -2.02
CA SER A 68 14.10 -25.18 -0.69
C SER A 68 13.10 -24.35 0.11
N ASP A 69 12.09 -25.02 0.67
CA ASP A 69 11.11 -24.41 1.57
C ASP A 69 11.80 -23.77 2.78
N GLU A 70 12.95 -24.32 3.21
CA GLU A 70 13.78 -23.80 4.27
C GLU A 70 14.40 -22.43 3.92
N VAL A 71 14.85 -22.21 2.67
CA VAL A 71 15.36 -20.90 2.25
C VAL A 71 14.22 -19.89 2.21
N LYS A 72 13.05 -20.26 1.66
CA LYS A 72 11.88 -19.39 1.64
C LYS A 72 11.42 -19.00 3.04
N GLU A 73 11.36 -19.96 3.97
CA GLU A 73 11.00 -19.72 5.36
C GLU A 73 12.04 -18.82 6.04
N THR A 74 13.33 -19.06 5.80
CA THR A 74 14.42 -18.27 6.37
C THR A 74 14.40 -16.83 5.85
N VAL A 75 14.21 -16.63 4.55
CA VAL A 75 14.08 -15.30 3.94
C VAL A 75 12.84 -14.59 4.46
N THR A 76 11.71 -15.29 4.56
CA THR A 76 10.46 -14.73 5.11
C THR A 76 10.63 -14.30 6.56
N LYS A 77 11.24 -15.15 7.39
CA LYS A 77 11.55 -14.83 8.80
C LYS A 77 12.53 -13.67 8.91
N ALA A 78 13.56 -13.65 8.08
CA ALA A 78 14.53 -12.57 8.03
C ALA A 78 13.81 -11.25 7.72
N ILE A 79 13.04 -11.17 6.65
CA ILE A 79 12.33 -9.94 6.24
C ILE A 79 11.23 -9.54 7.22
N SER A 80 10.57 -10.50 7.88
CA SER A 80 9.47 -10.25 8.83
C SER A 80 9.94 -10.03 10.28
N SER A 81 11.23 -10.20 10.56
CA SER A 81 11.80 -10.01 11.90
C SER A 81 11.73 -8.55 12.37
N GLU A 82 11.76 -8.35 13.68
CA GLU A 82 11.86 -7.00 14.26
C GLU A 82 13.16 -6.28 13.86
N GLU A 83 14.26 -7.03 13.69
CA GLU A 83 15.53 -6.49 13.19
C GLU A 83 15.38 -5.93 11.78
N SER A 84 14.69 -6.66 10.88
CA SER A 84 14.41 -6.15 9.55
C SER A 84 13.51 -4.92 9.56
N LYS A 85 12.53 -4.83 10.46
CA LYS A 85 11.73 -3.59 10.61
C LYS A 85 12.61 -2.39 10.98
N GLU A 86 13.60 -2.58 11.84
CA GLU A 86 14.56 -1.52 12.18
C GLU A 86 15.44 -1.15 10.98
N ASN A 87 15.90 -2.14 10.22
CA ASN A 87 16.68 -1.91 9.01
C ASN A 87 15.86 -1.17 7.93
N TRP A 88 14.58 -1.54 7.73
CA TRP A 88 13.67 -0.80 6.86
C TRP A 88 13.53 0.66 7.31
N LYS A 89 13.37 0.92 8.61
CA LYS A 89 13.32 2.31 9.13
C LYS A 89 14.60 3.10 8.80
N LYS A 90 15.77 2.48 8.92
CA LYS A 90 17.06 3.11 8.56
C LYS A 90 17.16 3.36 7.05
N MET A 91 16.73 2.41 6.21
CA MET A 91 16.69 2.59 4.76
C MET A 91 15.73 3.70 4.34
N PHE A 92 14.55 3.80 4.97
CA PHE A 92 13.60 4.90 4.73
C PHE A 92 14.03 6.25 5.32
N GLN A 93 15.20 6.35 5.95
CA GLN A 93 15.84 7.63 6.30
C GLN A 93 16.86 8.07 5.24
N ASP A 94 17.28 7.19 4.34
CA ASP A 94 18.21 7.50 3.25
C ASP A 94 17.44 8.13 2.06
N PRO A 95 17.75 9.39 1.70
CA PRO A 95 17.09 10.07 0.59
C PRO A 95 17.23 9.38 -0.76
N GLU A 96 18.37 8.72 -1.05
CA GLU A 96 18.58 8.03 -2.33
C GLU A 96 17.68 6.80 -2.45
N PHE A 97 17.58 6.04 -1.35
CA PHE A 97 16.67 4.92 -1.23
C PHE A 97 15.21 5.37 -1.38
N ILE A 98 14.79 6.40 -0.64
CA ILE A 98 13.42 6.94 -0.72
C ILE A 98 13.10 7.41 -2.13
N GLN A 99 14.03 8.09 -2.80
CA GLN A 99 13.80 8.60 -4.16
C GLN A 99 13.60 7.44 -5.14
N THR A 100 14.44 6.40 -5.05
CA THR A 100 14.36 5.24 -5.93
C THR A 100 13.08 4.44 -5.66
N TYR A 101 12.75 4.22 -4.39
CA TYR A 101 11.53 3.56 -3.96
C TYR A 101 10.28 4.34 -4.41
N ALA A 102 10.22 5.65 -4.17
CA ALA A 102 9.09 6.48 -4.59
C ALA A 102 8.91 6.48 -6.11
N LYS A 103 10.01 6.48 -6.88
CA LYS A 103 9.95 6.37 -8.35
C LYS A 103 9.42 5.01 -8.78
N SER A 104 9.84 3.92 -8.15
CA SER A 104 9.42 2.58 -8.54
C SER A 104 7.95 2.31 -8.24
N ILE A 105 7.40 2.86 -7.15
CA ILE A 105 5.98 2.68 -6.78
C ILE A 105 5.05 3.76 -7.33
N SER A 106 5.57 4.80 -8.00
CA SER A 106 4.79 5.98 -8.37
C SER A 106 3.59 5.64 -9.26
N GLY A 107 3.76 4.69 -10.18
CA GLY A 107 2.71 4.27 -11.11
C GLY A 107 1.54 3.61 -10.39
N GLU A 108 1.85 2.61 -9.57
CA GLU A 108 0.91 1.86 -8.74
C GLU A 108 0.23 2.77 -7.72
N GLN A 109 0.99 3.66 -7.06
CA GLN A 109 0.44 4.61 -6.11
C GLN A 109 -0.52 5.61 -6.76
N LYS A 110 -0.23 6.06 -7.99
CA LYS A 110 -1.15 6.92 -8.75
C LYS A 110 -2.43 6.19 -9.12
N ASN A 111 -2.34 4.92 -9.51
CA ASN A 111 -3.52 4.11 -9.83
C ASN A 111 -4.36 3.86 -8.58
N LEU A 112 -3.72 3.46 -7.47
CA LEU A 112 -4.39 3.31 -6.18
C LEU A 112 -5.09 4.61 -5.76
N MET A 113 -4.43 5.75 -5.87
CA MET A 113 -5.04 7.05 -5.53
C MET A 113 -6.25 7.36 -6.42
N LYS A 114 -6.18 7.06 -7.72
CA LYS A 114 -7.33 7.22 -8.62
C LYS A 114 -8.48 6.30 -8.23
N ASP A 115 -8.20 5.06 -7.89
CA ASP A 115 -9.23 4.10 -7.50
C ASP A 115 -9.86 4.52 -6.18
N LEU A 116 -9.06 4.96 -5.20
CA LEU A 116 -9.54 5.51 -3.94
C LEU A 116 -10.40 6.77 -4.13
N MET A 117 -10.12 7.63 -5.10
CA MET A 117 -11.01 8.77 -5.39
C MET A 117 -12.43 8.36 -5.81
N HIS A 118 -12.64 7.12 -6.27
CA HIS A 118 -13.96 6.58 -6.57
C HIS A 118 -14.58 5.80 -5.39
N ASP A 119 -13.82 5.57 -4.33
CA ASP A 119 -14.29 4.91 -3.11
C ASP A 119 -15.05 5.90 -2.22
N SER A 120 -16.21 5.47 -1.72
CA SER A 120 -17.09 6.33 -0.91
C SER A 120 -16.49 6.73 0.43
N GLN A 121 -15.74 5.85 1.08
CA GLN A 121 -15.13 6.16 2.38
C GLN A 121 -13.99 7.16 2.23
N PHE A 122 -13.15 6.97 1.20
CA PHE A 122 -12.09 7.92 0.90
C PHE A 122 -12.64 9.29 0.49
N GLN A 123 -13.73 9.34 -0.28
CA GLN A 123 -14.41 10.59 -0.61
C GLN A 123 -14.96 11.30 0.64
N GLU A 124 -15.53 10.58 1.59
CA GLU A 124 -16.02 11.15 2.85
C GLU A 124 -14.87 11.79 3.66
N GLN A 125 -13.76 11.08 3.80
CA GLN A 125 -12.54 11.63 4.43
C GLN A 125 -12.00 12.85 3.68
N MET A 126 -12.04 12.84 2.35
CA MET A 126 -11.62 13.99 1.54
C MET A 126 -12.53 15.20 1.77
N ILE A 127 -13.85 15.00 1.86
CA ILE A 127 -14.81 16.06 2.18
C ILE A 127 -14.55 16.62 3.58
N GLU A 128 -14.21 15.78 4.56
CA GLU A 128 -13.82 16.23 5.89
C GLU A 128 -12.58 17.13 5.86
N ILE A 129 -11.57 16.78 5.07
CA ILE A 129 -10.38 17.63 4.85
C ILE A 129 -10.76 18.97 4.22
N LEU A 130 -11.72 18.98 3.28
CA LEU A 130 -12.21 20.19 2.63
C LEU A 130 -13.05 21.09 3.54
N LYS A 131 -13.62 20.57 4.63
CA LYS A 131 -14.37 21.36 5.63
C LYS A 131 -13.48 22.13 6.60
N ASN A 132 -12.21 22.34 6.27
CA ASN A 132 -11.32 23.10 7.14
C ASN A 132 -11.52 24.62 6.96
N PRO A 133 -11.25 25.43 8.01
CA PRO A 133 -11.47 26.87 7.97
C PRO A 133 -10.68 27.62 6.89
N GLU A 134 -9.56 27.06 6.40
CA GLU A 134 -8.74 27.72 5.38
C GLU A 134 -9.33 27.55 3.98
N VAL A 135 -9.92 26.38 3.70
CA VAL A 135 -10.70 26.12 2.49
C VAL A 135 -11.96 26.98 2.51
N ASP A 136 -12.63 27.13 3.65
CA ASP A 136 -13.80 28.02 3.78
C ASP A 136 -13.44 29.47 3.42
N LYS A 137 -12.30 29.99 3.89
CA LYS A 137 -11.83 31.34 3.50
C LYS A 137 -11.56 31.43 2.00
N GLN A 138 -10.97 30.41 1.40
CA GLN A 138 -10.75 30.38 -0.05
C GLN A 138 -12.07 30.37 -0.82
N ILE A 139 -13.04 29.57 -0.39
CA ILE A 139 -14.39 29.55 -0.96
C ILE A 139 -15.04 30.93 -0.83
N LEU A 140 -14.97 31.57 0.34
CA LEU A 140 -15.50 32.93 0.55
C LEU A 140 -14.81 33.97 -0.35
N SER A 141 -13.50 33.86 -0.54
CA SER A 141 -12.76 34.71 -1.47
C SER A 141 -13.24 34.54 -2.91
N ILE A 142 -13.50 33.29 -3.34
CA ILE A 142 -14.06 33.00 -4.67
C ILE A 142 -15.48 33.56 -4.81
N LEU A 143 -16.35 33.37 -3.81
CA LEU A 143 -17.72 33.88 -3.82
C LEU A 143 -17.79 35.41 -3.80
N THR A 144 -16.79 36.07 -3.21
CA THR A 144 -16.70 37.54 -3.19
C THR A 144 -15.94 38.10 -4.38
N SER A 145 -15.38 37.25 -5.24
CA SER A 145 -14.63 37.66 -6.44
C SER A 145 -15.52 38.38 -7.46
N GLN A 146 -14.90 39.24 -8.26
CA GLN A 146 -15.60 39.99 -9.31
C GLN A 146 -16.29 39.08 -10.34
N ALA A 147 -15.67 37.95 -10.67
CA ALA A 147 -16.24 36.98 -11.61
C ALA A 147 -17.53 36.35 -11.07
N PHE A 148 -17.52 35.95 -9.79
CA PHE A 148 -18.72 35.39 -9.16
C PHE A 148 -19.80 36.44 -8.96
N ARG A 149 -19.44 37.67 -8.59
CA ARG A 149 -20.38 38.81 -8.49
C ARG A 149 -21.08 39.09 -9.81
N ALA A 150 -20.37 39.07 -10.94
CA ALA A 150 -20.98 39.28 -12.26
C ALA A 150 -21.99 38.17 -12.61
N HIS A 151 -21.64 36.92 -12.31
CA HIS A 151 -22.59 35.80 -12.47
C HIS A 151 -23.81 35.96 -11.54
N LEU A 152 -23.57 36.34 -10.28
CA LEU A 152 -24.63 36.57 -9.30
C LEU A 152 -25.57 37.69 -9.73
N GLU A 153 -25.03 38.81 -10.23
CA GLU A 153 -25.82 39.93 -10.75
C GLU A 153 -26.70 39.47 -11.92
N LYS A 154 -26.15 38.72 -12.87
CA LYS A 154 -26.92 38.15 -13.98
C LYS A 154 -28.05 37.23 -13.49
N THR A 155 -27.77 36.31 -12.56
CA THR A 155 -28.79 35.43 -11.99
C THR A 155 -29.88 36.21 -11.24
N ILE A 156 -29.51 37.28 -10.53
CA ILE A 156 -30.48 38.17 -9.87
C ILE A 156 -31.35 38.87 -10.92
N GLN A 157 -30.76 39.42 -11.98
CA GLN A 157 -31.50 40.06 -13.06
C GLN A 157 -32.48 39.08 -13.72
N GLU A 158 -32.05 37.87 -14.04
CA GLU A 158 -32.89 36.81 -14.60
C GLU A 158 -34.03 36.42 -13.64
N THR A 159 -33.73 36.33 -12.33
CA THR A 159 -34.74 36.03 -11.30
C THR A 159 -35.76 37.14 -11.17
N LEU A 160 -35.35 38.41 -11.19
CA LEU A 160 -36.24 39.57 -11.15
C LEU A 160 -37.11 39.69 -12.41
N GLN A 161 -36.60 39.24 -13.54
CA GLN A 161 -37.33 39.19 -14.81
C GLN A 161 -38.26 37.97 -14.92
N SER A 162 -38.20 37.03 -13.98
CA SER A 162 -39.10 35.89 -13.94
C SER A 162 -40.56 36.34 -13.76
N PRO A 163 -41.51 35.84 -14.57
CA PRO A 163 -42.93 36.19 -14.44
C PRO A 163 -43.49 35.97 -13.04
N LEU A 164 -43.06 34.90 -12.36
CA LEU A 164 -43.46 34.61 -10.98
C LEU A 164 -42.95 35.66 -9.99
N PHE A 165 -41.75 36.20 -10.21
CA PHE A 165 -41.18 37.21 -9.33
C PHE A 165 -41.77 38.58 -9.61
N GLN A 166 -42.00 38.92 -10.88
CA GLN A 166 -42.71 40.15 -11.28
C GLN A 166 -44.13 40.17 -10.72
N GLU A 167 -44.87 39.06 -10.77
CA GLU A 167 -46.19 38.96 -10.18
C GLU A 167 -46.15 39.18 -8.65
N LYS A 168 -45.16 38.61 -7.96
CA LYS A 168 -44.97 38.83 -6.52
C LYS A 168 -44.63 40.29 -6.19
N ILE A 169 -43.75 40.93 -6.97
CA ILE A 169 -43.43 42.35 -6.82
C ILE A 169 -44.69 43.20 -7.03
N ASN A 170 -45.45 42.93 -8.09
CA ASN A 170 -46.68 43.67 -8.39
C ASN A 170 -47.73 43.50 -7.28
N LYS A 171 -47.95 42.28 -6.78
CA LYS A 171 -48.83 42.02 -5.63
C LYS A 171 -48.37 42.75 -4.37
N ALA A 172 -47.07 42.74 -4.07
CA ALA A 172 -46.52 43.45 -2.92
C ALA A 172 -46.68 44.98 -3.05
N LEU A 173 -46.49 45.52 -4.25
CA LEU A 173 -46.72 46.94 -4.54
C LEU A 173 -48.20 47.32 -4.39
N GLU A 174 -49.12 46.47 -4.86
CA GLU A 174 -50.56 46.67 -4.67
C GLU A 174 -50.97 46.63 -3.20
N GLU A 175 -50.41 45.71 -2.40
CA GLU A 175 -50.67 45.63 -0.97
C GLU A 175 -50.10 46.84 -0.20
N ALA A 176 -48.91 47.31 -0.57
CA ALA A 176 -48.32 48.52 0.00
C ALA A 176 -49.16 49.76 -0.33
N ALA A 177 -49.57 49.92 -1.59
CA ALA A 177 -50.45 51.02 -2.01
C ALA A 177 -51.82 50.96 -1.31
N LYS A 178 -52.37 49.77 -1.09
CA LYS A 178 -53.61 49.59 -0.31
C LYS A 178 -53.43 50.00 1.15
N LYS A 179 -52.31 49.64 1.78
CA LYS A 179 -51.97 50.08 3.15
C LYS A 179 -51.84 51.60 3.25
N ASP A 180 -51.14 52.24 2.31
CA ASP A 180 -51.00 53.70 2.28
C ASP A 180 -52.34 54.41 2.00
N SER A 181 -53.20 53.83 1.15
CA SER A 181 -54.56 54.35 0.91
C SER A 181 -55.53 54.14 2.08
N SER A 182 -55.21 53.21 3.00
CA SER A 182 -56.00 52.94 4.21
C SER A 182 -55.52 53.70 5.46
N GLY A 183 -54.40 54.43 5.37
CA GLY A 183 -53.84 55.25 6.45
C GLY A 183 -54.05 56.76 6.29
N GLY A 184 -54.76 57.19 5.25
CA GLY A 184 -54.95 58.60 4.90
C GLY A 184 -56.36 59.11 5.16
N SER A 185 -56.89 58.99 6.38
CA SER A 185 -57.96 59.87 6.88
C SER A 185 -58.07 59.80 8.40
N SER A 186 -58.23 60.98 9.02
CA SER A 186 -58.22 61.33 10.46
C SER A 186 -56.83 61.73 10.96
N GLU A 187 -56.53 62.96 11.37
CA GLU A 187 -57.33 64.14 11.71
C GLU A 187 -56.45 65.39 11.55
N GLU A 188 -57.02 66.46 11.01
CA GLU A 188 -56.48 67.81 11.12
C GLU A 188 -57.36 68.60 12.11
N SER A 189 -56.70 69.39 12.97
CA SER A 189 -57.21 70.44 13.87
C SER A 189 -57.85 70.01 15.20
N ASN A 190 -57.23 70.36 16.34
CA ASN A 190 -57.40 71.70 16.88
C ASN A 190 -56.37 72.05 18.00
N GLN A 191 -56.00 73.32 18.00
CA GLN A 191 -55.35 74.14 19.02
C GLN A 191 -55.60 73.74 20.49
N ASN A 192 -54.55 73.78 21.33
CA ASN A 192 -54.25 74.93 22.21
C ASN A 192 -53.45 74.50 23.46
N SER A 193 -52.44 75.32 23.77
CA SER A 193 -51.98 75.70 25.11
C SER A 193 -51.43 74.68 26.12
N SER A 194 -50.25 75.09 26.60
CA SER A 194 -49.92 75.26 28.02
C SER A 194 -49.01 74.21 28.65
N ASN A 195 -47.72 74.58 28.64
CA ASN A 195 -46.94 74.90 29.84
C ASN A 195 -46.38 73.75 30.70
N GLY A 196 -45.05 73.77 30.82
CA GLY A 196 -44.27 73.28 31.96
C GLY A 196 -44.11 71.76 32.07
N ASP A 197 -43.05 71.23 32.63
CA ASP A 197 -41.73 71.72 33.04
C ASP A 197 -40.96 70.44 33.42
N GLU A 198 -39.64 70.54 33.40
CA GLU A 198 -38.68 69.74 34.18
C GLU A 198 -38.55 68.20 34.08
N ASN A 199 -37.28 67.86 33.83
CA ASN A 199 -36.46 66.83 34.50
C ASN A 199 -36.67 65.36 34.12
N SER A 200 -35.65 64.51 34.11
CA SER A 200 -34.18 64.55 34.07
C SER A 200 -33.74 63.10 34.26
N ASP A 201 -32.54 62.76 33.81
CA ASP A 201 -31.74 61.59 34.23
C ASP A 201 -32.30 60.20 33.85
N ASP A 202 -31.54 59.14 33.59
CA ASP A 202 -30.12 58.75 33.60
C ASP A 202 -30.22 57.26 33.12
N SER A 203 -29.31 56.57 32.44
CA SER A 203 -27.88 56.47 32.62
C SER A 203 -27.29 55.61 31.51
N SER A 204 -26.10 55.99 31.04
CA SER A 204 -25.17 55.09 30.37
C SER A 204 -24.38 54.31 31.41
N SER A 205 -24.34 52.99 31.26
CA SER A 205 -23.18 52.14 31.56
C SER A 205 -23.29 50.85 30.77
#